data_AF-A0A1E2RYV4-F1
#
_entry.id   AF-A0A1E2RYV4-F1
#
_cell.length_a   1.000
_cell.length_b   1.000
_cell.length_c   1.000
_cell.angle_alpha   90.00
_cell.angle_beta   90.00
_cell.angle_gamma   90.00
#
_symmetry.space_group_name_H-M   'P 1'
#
loop_
_entity.id
_entity.type
_entity.pdbx_description
1 polymer ?
#
loop_
_entity_poly.entity_id
_entity_poly.type
_entity_poly.pdbx_seq_one_letter_code
_entity_poly.pdbx_strand_id
1 'polypeptide(L)'
;MQGWVGNRLNRIWGKSEGAYLTEADAFEDAEVQLLYGRAISKYFDFQAGVRESLEPDSKTYGAIGIMGLAPDWFELDAAIFIGEHGDTIGEFEAEYDIHVTERLILQPRIELNLAGQADPEHLQGSGLRNGELGLRLRYKIVKEVAPYIGVSYARQFGETADFAEAFGEDVETTSFVAGLRIWY
;
A
#
# COMPACT_ATOMS: atom_id res chain seq x y z
N MET A 1 7.96 -2.29 -3.48
CA MET A 1 9.18 -2.97 -2.98
C MET A 1 9.52 -2.45 -1.59
N GLN A 2 9.98 -3.32 -0.69
CA GLN A 2 10.43 -2.89 0.64
C GLN A 2 11.57 -3.74 1.17
N GLY A 3 12.39 -3.18 2.05
CA GLY A 3 13.48 -3.88 2.73
C GLY A 3 13.98 -3.11 3.95
N TRP A 4 14.79 -3.77 4.79
CA TRP A 4 15.32 -3.15 6.00
C TRP A 4 16.73 -3.63 6.35
N VAL A 5 17.44 -2.80 7.11
CA VAL A 5 18.73 -3.12 7.73
C VAL A 5 18.68 -2.80 9.23
N GLY A 6 19.32 -3.62 10.07
CA GLY A 6 19.37 -3.38 11.51
C GLY A 6 19.34 -4.65 12.36
N ASN A 7 18.78 -4.55 13.56
CA ASN A 7 18.64 -5.67 14.50
C ASN A 7 17.17 -5.93 14.87
N ARG A 8 16.93 -6.87 15.79
CA ARG A 8 15.59 -7.28 16.19
C ARG A 8 14.74 -6.12 16.76
N LEU A 9 15.37 -5.14 17.42
CA LEU A 9 14.70 -4.04 18.09
C LEU A 9 14.64 -2.76 17.26
N ASN A 10 15.66 -2.49 16.44
CA ASN A 10 15.79 -1.24 15.68
C ASN A 10 16.16 -1.56 14.24
N ARG A 11 15.39 -1.00 13.29
CA ARG A 11 15.54 -1.21 11.85
C ARG A 11 15.46 0.11 11.11
N ILE A 12 16.18 0.24 10.01
CA ILE A 12 15.95 1.28 9.01
C ILE A 12 15.30 0.61 7.82
N TRP A 13 14.13 1.09 7.44
CA TRP A 13 13.32 0.60 6.34
C TRP A 13 13.42 1.53 5.15
N GLY A 14 13.54 0.93 3.96
CA GLY A 14 13.30 1.59 2.69
C GLY A 14 12.09 0.96 2.03
N LYS A 15 11.11 1.78 1.65
CA LYS A 15 9.97 1.37 0.82
C LYS A 15 9.97 2.18 -0.47
N SER A 16 9.45 1.58 -1.54
CA SER A 16 9.20 2.26 -2.80
C SER A 16 8.02 1.59 -3.49
N GLU A 17 7.09 2.39 -3.97
CA GLU A 17 5.91 1.94 -4.69
C GLU A 17 5.77 2.74 -5.97
N GLY A 18 5.06 2.17 -6.94
CA GLY A 18 4.73 2.87 -8.17
C GLY A 18 3.76 2.08 -9.05
N ALA A 19 2.80 2.81 -9.60
CA ALA A 19 1.78 2.33 -10.51
C ALA A 19 1.96 3.01 -11.88
N TYR A 20 2.02 2.21 -12.94
CA TYR A 20 2.13 2.70 -14.31
C TYR A 20 0.86 2.35 -15.09
N LEU A 21 0.19 3.38 -15.62
CA LEU A 21 -0.98 3.22 -16.46
C LEU A 21 -0.56 3.07 -17.91
N THR A 22 -0.67 1.85 -18.43
CA THR A 22 -0.31 1.55 -19.83
C THR A 22 -1.16 2.33 -20.84
N GLU A 23 -2.42 2.64 -20.51
CA GLU A 23 -3.32 3.37 -21.40
C GLU A 23 -2.98 4.86 -21.50
N ALA A 24 -2.52 5.46 -20.40
CA ALA A 24 -2.11 6.87 -20.31
C ALA A 24 -0.63 7.09 -20.65
N ASP A 25 0.16 6.02 -20.77
CA ASP A 25 1.62 6.04 -20.93
C ASP A 25 2.32 6.92 -19.88
N ALA A 26 1.87 6.81 -18.63
CA ALA A 26 2.34 7.62 -17.52
C ALA A 26 2.31 6.84 -16.20
N PHE A 27 3.14 7.26 -15.23
CA PHE A 27 3.00 6.86 -13.83
C PHE A 27 1.79 7.58 -13.24
N GLU A 28 0.91 6.82 -12.60
CA GLU A 28 -0.22 7.35 -11.83
C GLU A 28 0.20 7.70 -10.40
N ASP A 29 1.02 6.82 -9.82
CA ASP A 29 1.57 6.98 -8.49
C ASP A 29 3.02 6.49 -8.51
N ALA A 30 3.88 7.19 -7.77
CA ALA A 30 5.22 6.72 -7.48
C ALA A 30 5.72 7.37 -6.20
N GLU A 31 6.35 6.58 -5.36
CA GLU A 31 6.81 7.05 -4.06
C GLU A 31 8.01 6.29 -3.52
N VAL A 32 8.66 6.93 -2.55
CA VAL A 32 9.72 6.34 -1.74
C VAL A 32 9.56 6.72 -0.27
N GLN A 33 9.87 5.80 0.63
CA GLN A 33 9.83 6.02 2.07
C GLN A 33 11.14 5.61 2.72
N LEU A 34 11.60 6.40 3.69
CA LEU A 34 12.71 6.09 4.56
C LEU A 34 12.25 6.19 6.01
N LEU A 35 12.19 5.04 6.70
CA LEU A 35 11.57 4.94 8.02
C LEU A 35 12.53 4.33 9.04
N TYR A 36 12.56 4.90 10.24
CA TYR A 36 13.09 4.23 11.41
C TYR A 36 12.00 3.38 12.05
N GLY A 37 12.26 2.09 12.19
CA GLY A 37 11.38 1.12 12.81
C GLY A 37 11.90 0.66 14.17
N ARG A 38 11.02 0.56 15.17
CA ARG A 38 11.32 0.02 16.49
C ARG A 38 10.26 -0.99 16.93
N ALA A 39 10.69 -2.18 17.35
CA ALA A 39 9.80 -3.18 17.92
C ALA A 39 9.16 -2.65 19.22
N ILE A 40 7.83 -2.56 19.24
CA ILE A 40 7.04 -2.15 20.40
C ILE A 40 6.36 -3.33 21.09
N SER A 41 6.22 -4.45 20.37
CA SER A 41 5.74 -5.71 20.91
C SER A 41 6.43 -6.91 20.22
N LYS A 42 5.99 -8.13 20.53
CA LYS A 42 6.45 -9.34 19.82
C LYS A 42 6.03 -9.34 18.34
N TYR A 43 4.92 -8.68 18.02
CA TYR A 43 4.23 -8.79 16.73
C TYR A 43 4.27 -7.49 15.92
N PHE A 44 4.52 -6.35 16.57
CA PHE A 44 4.40 -5.03 15.96
C PHE A 44 5.65 -4.17 16.15
N ASP A 45 5.98 -3.46 15.08
CA ASP A 45 6.93 -2.36 15.03
C ASP A 45 6.19 -1.04 14.91
N PHE A 46 6.64 -0.04 15.66
CA PHE A 46 6.36 1.35 15.35
C PHE A 46 7.33 1.83 14.28
N GLN A 47 6.86 2.63 13.33
CA GLN A 47 7.65 3.25 12.27
C GLN A 47 7.48 4.77 12.30
N ALA A 48 8.55 5.50 12.06
CA ALA A 48 8.51 6.94 11.84
C ALA A 48 9.61 7.37 10.86
N GLY A 49 9.34 8.33 10.00
CA GLY A 49 10.32 8.80 9.02
C GLY A 49 9.72 9.78 8.02
N VAL A 50 10.15 9.64 6.77
CA VAL A 50 9.73 10.52 5.67
C VAL A 50 9.24 9.69 4.49
N ARG A 51 8.23 10.21 3.80
CA ARG A 51 7.72 9.72 2.51
C ARG A 51 7.87 10.86 1.50
N GLU A 52 8.34 10.54 0.31
CA GLU A 52 8.35 11.44 -0.84
C GLU A 52 7.45 10.82 -1.90
N SER A 53 6.34 11.48 -2.20
CA SER A 53 5.57 11.23 -3.43
C SER A 53 6.34 11.88 -4.57
N LEU A 54 6.55 11.16 -5.66
CA LEU A 54 7.20 11.65 -6.86
C LEU A 54 6.15 12.02 -7.92
N GLU A 55 5.09 11.22 -7.99
CA GLU A 55 3.94 11.41 -8.86
C GLU A 55 2.63 11.41 -8.02
N PRO A 56 1.56 12.07 -8.50
CA PRO A 56 1.53 12.98 -9.66
C PRO A 56 2.30 14.29 -9.43
N ASP A 57 2.49 14.69 -8.17
CA ASP A 57 3.30 15.83 -7.75
C ASP A 57 4.36 15.41 -6.75
N SER A 58 5.52 16.09 -6.79
CA SER A 58 6.52 15.96 -5.74
C SER A 58 6.01 16.58 -4.43
N LYS A 59 5.74 15.73 -3.44
CA LYS A 59 5.25 16.12 -2.11
C LYS A 59 5.98 15.33 -1.02
N THR A 60 6.56 16.06 -0.07
CA THR A 60 7.23 15.47 1.09
C THR A 60 6.27 15.38 2.28
N TYR A 61 6.25 14.21 2.92
CA TYR A 61 5.45 13.93 4.10
C TYR A 61 6.30 13.42 5.26
N GLY A 62 5.97 13.86 6.47
CA GLY A 62 6.32 13.12 7.68
C GLY A 62 5.47 11.86 7.78
N ALA A 63 6.08 10.72 8.09
CA ALA A 63 5.42 9.43 8.15
C ALA A 63 5.44 8.86 9.57
N ILE A 64 4.32 8.33 10.04
CA ILE A 64 4.19 7.57 11.29
C ILE A 64 3.31 6.36 11.02
N GLY A 65 3.72 5.17 11.46
CA GLY A 65 2.95 3.96 11.24
C GLY A 65 3.22 2.83 12.22
N ILE A 66 2.43 1.77 12.08
CA ILE A 66 2.59 0.50 12.79
C ILE A 66 2.54 -0.60 11.75
N MET A 67 3.55 -1.46 11.76
CA MET A 67 3.64 -2.60 10.86
C MET A 67 3.92 -3.86 11.67
N GLY A 68 3.26 -4.97 11.34
CA GLY A 68 3.46 -6.19 12.09
C GLY A 68 2.79 -7.43 11.52
N LEU A 69 3.25 -8.58 12.01
CA LEU A 69 2.60 -9.87 11.79
C LEU A 69 1.74 -10.16 13.01
N ALA A 70 0.45 -9.82 12.95
CA ALA A 70 -0.49 -10.06 14.03
C ALA A 70 -0.68 -11.58 14.30
N PRO A 71 -1.23 -11.95 15.47
CA PRO A 71 -1.61 -13.34 15.76
C PRO A 71 -2.41 -13.94 14.60
N ASP A 72 -2.23 -15.24 14.37
CA ASP A 72 -2.80 -15.99 13.25
C ASP A 72 -2.23 -15.67 11.86
N TRP A 73 -1.09 -14.97 11.70
CA TRP A 73 -0.39 -14.72 10.42
C TRP A 73 -0.99 -13.63 9.53
N PHE A 74 -1.68 -12.65 10.11
CA PHE A 74 -2.07 -11.44 9.39
C PHE A 74 -0.88 -10.49 9.29
N GLU A 75 -0.52 -10.08 8.08
CA GLU A 75 0.40 -8.96 7.84
C GLU A 75 -0.45 -7.68 7.85
N LEU A 76 -0.15 -6.77 8.78
CA LEU A 76 -0.84 -5.49 8.93
C LEU A 76 0.16 -4.36 8.75
N ASP A 77 -0.22 -3.36 7.96
CA ASP A 77 0.45 -2.07 7.84
C ASP A 77 -0.58 -0.96 8.00
N ALA A 78 -0.25 0.06 8.78
CA ALA A 78 -1.09 1.21 8.99
C ALA A 78 -0.20 2.43 9.14
N ALA A 79 -0.39 3.42 8.29
CA ALA A 79 0.42 4.62 8.26
C ALA A 79 -0.44 5.88 8.14
N ILE A 80 0.07 6.96 8.73
CA ILE A 80 -0.42 8.31 8.55
C ILE A 80 0.74 9.16 8.06
N PHE A 81 0.47 9.95 7.04
CA PHE A 81 1.40 10.86 6.40
C PHE A 81 0.90 12.29 6.59
N ILE A 82 1.80 13.22 6.90
CA ILE A 82 1.49 14.62 7.16
C ILE A 82 2.40 15.47 6.29
N GLY A 83 1.80 16.19 5.34
CA GLY A 83 2.50 17.06 4.40
C GLY A 83 2.87 18.40 5.01
N GLU A 84 3.77 19.13 4.36
CA GLU A 84 4.27 20.42 4.83
C GLU A 84 3.17 21.49 4.98
N HIS A 85 2.10 21.37 4.19
CA HIS A 85 0.99 22.31 4.14
C HIS A 85 -0.19 21.88 5.05
N GLY A 86 -0.01 20.81 5.83
CA GLY A 86 -1.01 20.29 6.77
C GLY A 86 -1.99 19.31 6.15
N ASP A 87 -1.80 18.96 4.88
CA ASP A 87 -2.48 17.84 4.22
C ASP A 87 -2.10 16.52 4.89
N THR A 88 -3.06 15.60 4.97
CA THR A 88 -2.88 14.32 5.68
C THR A 88 -3.44 13.17 4.87
N ILE A 89 -2.69 12.08 4.85
CA ILE A 89 -3.06 10.83 4.17
C ILE A 89 -3.01 9.72 5.20
N GLY A 90 -3.98 8.81 5.14
CA GLY A 90 -4.01 7.59 5.94
C GLY A 90 -4.05 6.38 5.02
N GLU A 91 -3.29 5.36 5.37
CA GLU A 91 -3.22 4.11 4.63
C GLU A 91 -3.32 2.94 5.59
N PHE A 92 -4.09 1.94 5.20
CA PHE A 92 -4.21 0.70 5.95
C PHE A 92 -4.22 -0.49 4.99
N GLU A 93 -3.33 -1.44 5.23
CA GLU A 93 -3.24 -2.69 4.50
C GLU A 93 -3.34 -3.88 5.47
N ALA A 94 -4.10 -4.88 5.06
CA ALA A 94 -4.17 -6.18 5.72
C ALA A 94 -4.07 -7.30 4.70
N GLU A 95 -3.10 -8.20 4.89
CA GLU A 95 -2.93 -9.42 4.10
C GLU A 95 -3.00 -10.66 4.99
N TYR A 96 -3.41 -11.78 4.42
CA TYR A 96 -3.40 -13.07 5.12
C TYR A 96 -2.88 -14.21 4.25
N ASP A 97 -1.84 -14.91 4.72
CA ASP A 97 -1.22 -16.01 3.96
C ASP A 97 -1.88 -17.37 4.25
N ILE A 98 -2.75 -17.83 3.34
CA ILE A 98 -3.37 -19.16 3.42
C ILE A 98 -2.49 -20.17 2.67
N HIS A 99 -1.81 -21.03 3.43
CA HIS A 99 -1.00 -22.11 2.88
C HIS A 99 -1.87 -23.26 2.33
N VAL A 100 -2.14 -23.22 1.02
CA VAL A 100 -2.86 -24.30 0.32
C VAL A 100 -1.97 -25.54 0.19
N THR A 101 -0.70 -25.33 -0.15
CA THR A 101 0.37 -26.35 -0.11
C THR A 101 1.67 -25.74 0.40
N GLU A 102 2.74 -26.53 0.50
CA GLU A 102 4.07 -25.99 0.88
C GLU A 102 4.59 -24.92 -0.09
N ARG A 103 4.13 -24.92 -1.35
CA ARG A 103 4.57 -23.98 -2.39
C ARG A 103 3.48 -23.03 -2.87
N LEU A 104 2.21 -23.31 -2.58
CA LEU A 104 1.08 -22.54 -3.07
C LEU A 104 0.40 -21.80 -1.92
N ILE A 105 0.35 -20.48 -2.02
CA ILE A 105 -0.24 -19.60 -1.01
C ILE A 105 -1.35 -18.79 -1.67
N LEU A 106 -2.53 -18.82 -1.06
CA LEU A 106 -3.62 -17.93 -1.39
C LEU A 106 -3.60 -16.76 -0.41
N GLN A 107 -3.58 -15.54 -0.94
CA GLN A 107 -3.39 -14.33 -0.16
C GLN A 107 -4.55 -13.36 -0.44
N PRO A 108 -5.63 -13.40 0.36
CA PRO A 108 -6.56 -12.27 0.42
C PRO A 108 -5.88 -11.02 0.99
N ARG A 109 -6.25 -9.87 0.43
CA ARG A 109 -5.73 -8.55 0.78
C ARG A 109 -6.88 -7.54 0.88
N ILE A 110 -6.75 -6.62 1.81
CA ILE A 110 -7.60 -5.43 1.92
C ILE A 110 -6.68 -4.22 2.02
N GLU A 111 -6.98 -3.17 1.25
CA GLU A 111 -6.33 -1.87 1.34
C GLU A 111 -7.39 -0.78 1.49
N LEU A 112 -7.12 0.23 2.32
CA LEU A 112 -7.97 1.39 2.51
C LEU A 112 -7.13 2.65 2.49
N ASN A 113 -7.54 3.62 1.65
CA ASN A 113 -6.86 4.90 1.51
C ASN A 113 -7.75 6.04 1.97
N LEU A 114 -7.21 6.90 2.82
CA LEU A 114 -7.91 8.04 3.41
C LEU A 114 -7.13 9.34 3.16
N ALA A 115 -7.84 10.45 3.07
CA ALA A 115 -7.26 11.79 3.09
C ALA A 115 -8.00 12.71 4.05
N GLY A 116 -7.29 13.57 4.76
CA GLY A 116 -7.90 14.57 5.64
C GLY A 116 -8.48 15.76 4.87
N GLN A 117 -8.03 15.97 3.64
CA GLN A 117 -8.37 17.10 2.78
C GLN A 117 -8.64 16.60 1.37
N ALA A 118 -9.53 17.28 0.65
CA ALA A 118 -9.74 17.04 -0.77
C ALA A 118 -8.60 17.64 -1.60
N ASP A 119 -8.25 16.97 -2.67
CA ASP A 119 -7.36 17.42 -3.74
C ASP A 119 -8.13 17.36 -5.08
N PRO A 120 -8.92 18.39 -5.40
CA PRO A 120 -9.75 18.39 -6.61
C PRO A 120 -8.94 18.41 -7.91
N GLU A 121 -7.68 18.85 -7.86
CA GLU A 121 -6.79 18.86 -9.04
C GLU A 121 -6.49 17.42 -9.49
N HIS A 122 -6.48 16.47 -8.55
CA HIS A 122 -6.26 15.05 -8.79
C HIS A 122 -7.52 14.20 -8.61
N LEU A 123 -8.71 14.82 -8.60
CA LEU A 123 -10.00 14.16 -8.40
C LEU A 123 -10.10 13.34 -7.09
N GLN A 124 -9.42 13.79 -6.04
CA GLN A 124 -9.37 13.09 -4.75
C GLN A 124 -10.23 13.82 -3.72
N GLY A 125 -11.16 13.10 -3.11
CA GLY A 125 -12.01 13.61 -2.04
C GLY A 125 -11.36 13.55 -0.66
N SER A 126 -11.99 14.20 0.32
CA SER A 126 -11.65 14.00 1.74
C SER A 126 -12.35 12.76 2.32
N GLY A 127 -11.84 12.25 3.43
CA GLY A 127 -12.35 11.05 4.10
C GLY A 127 -11.80 9.75 3.52
N LEU A 128 -12.62 8.70 3.48
CA LEU A 128 -12.25 7.44 2.81
C LEU A 128 -12.33 7.65 1.30
N ARG A 129 -11.18 7.59 0.63
CA ARG A 129 -11.05 7.84 -0.80
C ARG A 129 -11.37 6.61 -1.62
N ASN A 130 -10.71 5.50 -1.31
CA ASN A 130 -10.92 4.24 -1.98
C ASN A 130 -10.69 3.07 -1.01
N GLY A 131 -11.13 1.89 -1.45
CA GLY A 131 -10.80 0.63 -0.82
C GLY A 131 -10.64 -0.46 -1.87
N GLU A 132 -9.67 -1.33 -1.65
CA GLU A 132 -9.36 -2.46 -2.53
C GLU A 132 -9.54 -3.79 -1.80
N LEU A 133 -10.19 -4.73 -2.48
CA LEU A 133 -10.22 -6.15 -2.11
C LEU A 133 -9.42 -6.94 -3.14
N GLY A 134 -8.33 -7.55 -2.69
CA GLY A 134 -7.43 -8.35 -3.53
C GLY A 134 -7.49 -9.83 -3.18
N LEU A 135 -7.30 -10.69 -4.19
CA LEU A 135 -7.03 -12.10 -3.99
C LEU A 135 -5.88 -12.53 -4.92
N ARG A 136 -4.73 -12.87 -4.32
CA ARG A 136 -3.53 -13.27 -5.03
C ARG A 136 -3.21 -14.74 -4.78
N LEU A 137 -2.85 -15.46 -5.83
CA LEU A 137 -2.31 -16.82 -5.78
C LEU A 137 -0.81 -16.74 -6.05
N ARG A 138 -0.02 -17.05 -5.02
CA ARG A 138 1.44 -17.00 -5.05
C ARG A 138 2.04 -18.40 -5.09
N TYR A 139 3.00 -18.61 -5.98
CA TYR A 139 3.70 -19.88 -6.13
C TYR A 139 5.20 -19.73 -5.84
N LYS A 140 5.72 -20.49 -4.87
CA LYS A 140 7.14 -20.51 -4.51
C LYS A 140 7.92 -21.43 -5.45
N ILE A 141 8.66 -20.84 -6.39
CA ILE A 141 9.57 -21.59 -7.26
C ILE A 141 10.79 -22.05 -6.44
N VAL A 142 11.44 -21.08 -5.81
CA VAL A 142 12.49 -21.25 -4.80
C VAL A 142 12.13 -20.45 -3.56
N LYS A 143 12.91 -20.57 -2.50
CA LYS A 143 12.59 -19.84 -1.26
C LYS A 143 12.68 -18.34 -1.43
N GLU A 144 13.40 -17.82 -2.41
CA GLU A 144 13.72 -16.40 -2.56
C GLU A 144 12.88 -15.74 -3.66
N VAL A 145 12.18 -16.53 -4.48
CA VAL A 145 11.46 -16.05 -5.67
C VAL A 145 10.08 -16.72 -5.76
N ALA A 146 9.04 -15.91 -5.67
CA ALA A 146 7.65 -16.36 -5.72
C ALA A 146 6.81 -15.47 -6.66
N PRO A 147 6.58 -15.86 -7.92
CA PRO A 147 5.60 -15.20 -8.77
C PRO A 147 4.19 -15.34 -8.20
N TYR A 148 3.34 -14.38 -8.54
CA TYR A 148 1.93 -14.40 -8.19
C TYR A 148 1.07 -13.86 -9.33
N ILE A 149 -0.17 -14.31 -9.35
CA ILE A 149 -1.26 -13.78 -10.16
C ILE A 149 -2.45 -13.49 -9.24
N GLY A 150 -3.36 -12.61 -9.62
CA GLY A 150 -4.51 -12.30 -8.78
C GLY A 150 -5.56 -11.48 -9.49
N VAL A 151 -6.60 -11.18 -8.72
CA VAL A 151 -7.65 -10.23 -9.08
C VAL A 151 -7.76 -9.20 -7.97
N SER A 152 -7.99 -7.94 -8.31
CA SER A 152 -8.36 -6.90 -7.37
C SER A 152 -9.66 -6.24 -7.80
N TYR A 153 -10.46 -5.86 -6.82
CA TYR A 153 -11.64 -5.02 -6.98
C TYR A 153 -11.43 -3.77 -6.14
N ALA A 154 -11.31 -2.62 -6.80
CA ALA A 154 -11.17 -1.33 -6.18
C ALA A 154 -12.48 -0.55 -6.33
N ARG A 155 -12.81 0.24 -5.31
CA ARG A 155 -13.96 1.12 -5.32
C ARG A 155 -13.63 2.46 -4.69
N GLN A 156 -14.03 3.54 -5.33
CA GLN A 156 -13.95 4.89 -4.81
C GLN A 156 -15.16 5.21 -3.92
N PHE A 157 -14.97 6.08 -2.92
CA PHE A 157 -15.99 6.44 -1.94
C PHE A 157 -16.05 7.95 -1.72
N GLY A 158 -17.20 8.41 -1.20
CA GLY A 158 -17.43 9.80 -0.81
C GLY A 158 -17.21 10.78 -1.94
N GLU A 159 -16.60 11.93 -1.63
CA GLU A 159 -16.31 12.98 -2.61
C GLU A 159 -15.43 12.49 -3.77
N THR A 160 -14.59 11.47 -3.54
CA THR A 160 -13.76 10.87 -4.61
C THR A 160 -14.64 10.21 -5.66
N ALA A 161 -15.65 9.44 -5.23
CA ALA A 161 -16.62 8.83 -6.14
C ALA A 161 -17.43 9.90 -6.89
N ASP A 162 -17.84 10.97 -6.20
CA ASP A 162 -18.55 12.08 -6.82
C ASP A 162 -17.70 12.77 -7.91
N PHE A 163 -16.38 12.92 -7.69
CA PHE A 163 -15.47 13.42 -8.71
C PHE A 163 -15.37 12.48 -9.90
N ALA A 164 -15.14 11.19 -9.70
CA ALA A 164 -15.08 10.22 -10.80
C ALA A 164 -16.37 10.25 -11.65
N GLU A 165 -17.54 10.22 -11.03
CA GLU A 165 -18.82 10.30 -11.76
C GLU A 165 -18.96 11.61 -12.55
N ALA A 166 -18.54 12.74 -11.98
CA ALA A 166 -18.63 14.04 -12.62
C ALA A 166 -17.74 14.17 -13.87
N PHE A 167 -16.62 13.44 -13.89
CA PHE A 167 -15.67 13.42 -15.01
C PHE A 167 -15.87 12.21 -15.95
N GLY A 168 -16.87 11.36 -15.67
CA GLY A 168 -17.20 10.18 -16.48
C GLY A 168 -16.22 9.02 -16.30
N GLU A 169 -15.50 8.99 -15.18
CA GLU A 169 -14.63 7.88 -14.77
C GLU A 169 -15.43 6.82 -14.00
N ASP A 170 -14.92 5.58 -14.00
CA ASP A 170 -15.54 4.48 -13.29
C ASP A 170 -15.25 4.57 -11.78
N VAL A 171 -16.31 4.50 -10.96
CA VAL A 171 -16.21 4.48 -9.49
C VAL A 171 -15.70 3.13 -8.98
N GLU A 172 -15.77 2.08 -9.80
CA GLU A 172 -15.30 0.74 -9.46
C GLU A 172 -14.49 0.12 -10.60
N THR A 173 -13.39 -0.55 -10.24
CA THR A 173 -12.46 -1.14 -11.20
C THR A 173 -12.13 -2.56 -10.78
N THR A 174 -12.19 -3.50 -11.71
CA THR A 174 -11.69 -4.86 -11.51
C THR A 174 -10.44 -5.09 -12.35
N SER A 175 -9.34 -5.43 -11.71
CA SER A 175 -8.04 -5.56 -12.35
C SER A 175 -7.49 -6.98 -12.20
N PHE A 176 -6.80 -7.44 -13.25
CA PHE A 176 -5.95 -8.63 -13.17
C PHE A 176 -4.54 -8.22 -12.80
N VAL A 177 -3.98 -8.88 -11.79
CA VAL A 177 -2.67 -8.55 -11.26
C VAL A 177 -1.71 -9.70 -11.52
N ALA A 178 -0.48 -9.39 -11.92
CA ALA A 178 0.60 -10.35 -12.01
C ALA A 178 1.89 -9.69 -11.52
N GLY A 179 2.69 -10.42 -10.74
CA GLY A 179 3.90 -9.85 -10.17
C GLY A 179 4.86 -10.88 -9.62
N LEU A 180 5.95 -10.39 -9.05
CA LEU A 180 7.05 -11.20 -8.53
C LEU A 180 7.44 -10.73 -7.13
N ARG A 181 7.38 -11.61 -6.14
CA ARG A 181 7.92 -11.35 -4.80
C ARG A 181 9.32 -11.94 -4.70
N ILE A 182 10.28 -11.12 -4.27
CA ILE A 182 11.69 -11.51 -4.07
C ILE A 182 12.08 -11.18 -2.63
N TRP A 183 12.75 -12.08 -1.92
CA TRP A 183 13.31 -11.81 -0.58
C TRP A 183 14.66 -12.52 -0.37
N TYR A 184 15.47 -12.01 0.57
CA TYR A 184 16.81 -12.47 0.91
C TYR A 184 16.99 -12.72 2.41
#